data_AF-A0AB34ADX6-F1
#
_entry.id   AF-A0AB34ADX6-F1
#
_cell.length_a   1.000
_cell.length_b   1.000
_cell.length_c   1.000
_cell.angle_alpha   90.00
_cell.angle_beta   90.00
_cell.angle_gamma   90.00
#
_symmetry.space_group_name_H-M   'P 1'
#
loop_
_entity.id
_entity.type
_entity.pdbx_description
1 polymer ?
#
loop_
_entity_poly.entity_id
_entity_poly.type
_entity_poly.pdbx_seq_one_letter_code
_entity_poly.pdbx_strand_id
1 'polypeptide(L)'
;MNINILGYNIFAKGGTSRSNINLIKSFLKNGNNVNYFNILDFESDDITRLIIHEGINNNNVQFYKFDDFIKIVAGDLLIITREELFIYAK
;
A
#
# COMPACT_ATOMS: atom_id res chain seq x y z
N MET A 1 4.32 9.17 -11.07
CA MET A 1 4.13 7.75 -11.45
C MET A 1 3.00 7.16 -10.64
N ASN A 2 2.40 6.08 -11.13
CA ASN A 2 1.48 5.22 -10.38
C ASN A 2 2.29 4.08 -9.76
N ILE A 3 2.47 4.15 -8.44
CA ILE A 3 3.30 3.20 -7.69
C ILE A 3 2.40 2.23 -6.95
N ASN A 4 2.58 0.94 -7.21
CA ASN A 4 1.84 -0.13 -6.58
C ASN A 4 2.71 -0.77 -5.48
N ILE A 5 2.14 -0.94 -4.29
CA ILE A 5 2.84 -1.53 -3.14
C ILE A 5 2.11 -2.81 -2.70
N LEU A 6 2.79 -3.93 -2.92
CA LEU A 6 2.63 -5.30 -2.44
C LEU A 6 2.85 -5.51 -0.94
N GLY A 7 1.82 -5.44 -0.07
CA GLY A 7 1.99 -5.65 1.38
C GLY A 7 0.99 -6.62 2.02
N TYR A 8 1.32 -7.11 3.22
CA TYR A 8 0.51 -8.14 3.91
C TYR A 8 -0.63 -7.59 4.77
N ASN A 9 -0.29 -6.80 5.80
CA ASN A 9 -1.25 -6.15 6.69
C ASN A 9 -0.72 -4.80 7.15
N ILE A 10 -1.20 -3.70 6.55
CA ILE A 10 -0.77 -2.34 6.90
C ILE A 10 -1.36 -1.83 8.23
N PHE A 11 -2.44 -2.45 8.71
CA PHE A 11 -3.15 -2.04 9.91
C PHE A 11 -2.58 -2.68 11.19
N ALA A 12 -1.74 -3.71 11.05
CA ALA A 12 -1.07 -4.35 12.17
C ALA A 12 -0.04 -3.43 12.83
N LYS A 13 0.14 -3.56 14.14
CA LYS A 13 1.27 -2.95 14.85
C LYS A 13 2.55 -3.71 14.52
N GLY A 14 3.54 -3.04 13.92
CA GLY A 14 4.83 -3.66 13.62
C GLY A 14 5.74 -2.83 12.73
N GLY A 15 7.00 -3.26 12.62
CA GLY A 15 8.03 -2.59 11.82
C GLY A 15 7.72 -2.59 10.31
N THR A 16 7.13 -3.68 9.79
CA THR A 16 6.75 -3.78 8.38
C THR A 16 5.66 -2.77 8.02
N SER A 17 4.58 -2.70 8.81
CA SER A 17 3.51 -1.71 8.61
C SER A 17 4.05 -0.28 8.66
N ARG A 18 4.91 0.03 9.65
CA ARG A 18 5.53 1.35 9.77
C ARG A 18 6.41 1.68 8.56
N SER A 19 7.18 0.72 8.07
CA SER A 19 8.02 0.89 6.88
C SER A 19 7.18 1.15 5.63
N ASN A 20 6.08 0.40 5.47
CA ASN A 20 5.14 0.59 4.36
C ASN A 20 4.47 1.96 4.40
N ILE A 21 4.02 2.41 5.57
CA ILE A 21 3.43 3.75 5.77
C ILE A 21 4.45 4.85 5.41
N ASN A 22 5.69 4.71 5.87
CA ASN A 22 6.76 5.67 5.55
C ASN A 22 7.06 5.69 4.04
N LEU A 23 7.04 4.52 3.39
CA LEU A 23 7.24 4.40 1.95
C LEU A 23 6.13 5.11 1.17
N ILE A 24 4.86 4.89 1.54
CA ILE A 24 3.70 5.60 0.97
C ILE A 24 3.92 7.11 1.11
N LYS A 25 4.19 7.61 2.32
CA LYS A 25 4.40 9.05 2.56
C LYS A 25 5.54 9.62 1.72
N SER A 26 6.64 8.90 1.58
CA SER A 26 7.78 9.31 0.76
C SER A 26 7.40 9.50 -0.71
N PHE A 27 6.66 8.55 -1.28
CA PHE A 27 6.22 8.65 -2.67
C PHE A 27 5.19 9.75 -2.89
N LEU A 28 4.23 9.90 -1.98
CA LEU A 28 3.25 10.97 -2.01
C LEU A 28 3.91 12.35 -1.94
N LYS A 29 4.91 12.52 -1.06
CA LYS A 29 5.68 13.77 -0.94
C LYS A 29 6.40 14.14 -2.23
N ASN A 30 6.78 13.15 -3.04
CA ASN A 30 7.40 13.33 -4.35
C ASN A 30 6.39 13.45 -5.51
N GLY A 31 5.09 13.64 -5.22
CA GLY A 31 4.06 13.87 -6.23
C GLY A 31 3.61 12.62 -6.98
N ASN A 32 3.88 11.42 -6.45
CA ASN A 32 3.40 10.17 -7.05
C ASN A 32 2.00 9.80 -6.55
N ASN A 33 1.30 8.99 -7.34
CA ASN A 33 0.10 8.28 -6.90
C ASN A 33 0.52 6.93 -6.34
N VAL A 34 -0.09 6.51 -5.23
CA VAL A 34 0.26 5.26 -4.55
C VAL A 34 -0.97 4.38 -4.38
N ASN A 35 -0.91 3.17 -4.90
CA ASN A 35 -1.90 2.14 -4.64
C ASN A 35 -1.28 1.09 -3.71
N TYR A 36 -1.85 0.92 -2.52
CA TYR A 36 -1.42 -0.10 -1.58
C TYR A 36 -2.36 -1.29 -1.65
N PHE A 37 -1.82 -2.47 -1.98
CA PHE A 37 -2.56 -3.73 -2.02
C PHE A 37 -2.24 -4.53 -0.76
N ASN A 38 -3.26 -4.77 0.06
CA ASN A 38 -3.17 -5.47 1.33
C ASN A 38 -3.69 -6.91 1.17
N ILE A 39 -2.89 -7.90 1.56
CA ILE A 39 -3.31 -9.32 1.51
C ILE A 39 -4.50 -9.60 2.44
N LEU A 40 -4.45 -9.11 3.68
CA LEU A 40 -5.54 -9.33 4.63
C LEU A 40 -6.74 -8.43 4.36
N ASP A 41 -7.92 -8.92 4.72
CA ASP A 41 -9.14 -8.14 4.74
C ASP A 41 -9.05 -6.93 5.67
N PHE A 42 -9.77 -5.87 5.30
CA PHE A 42 -9.92 -4.65 6.07
C PHE A 42 -11.24 -3.97 5.74
N GLU A 43 -11.70 -3.13 6.64
CA GLU A 43 -12.91 -2.33 6.46
C GLU A 43 -12.57 -0.89 6.03
N SER A 44 -13.54 -0.17 5.46
CA SER A 44 -13.37 1.24 5.09
C SER A 44 -12.98 2.14 6.27
N ASP A 45 -13.44 1.77 7.47
CA ASP A 45 -13.11 2.46 8.71
C ASP A 45 -11.63 2.34 9.08
N ASP A 46 -10.99 1.20 8.76
CA ASP A 46 -9.57 0.99 9.02
C ASP A 46 -8.71 1.94 8.17
N ILE A 47 -9.09 2.13 6.90
CA ILE A 47 -8.43 3.10 6.00
C ILE A 47 -8.57 4.51 6.56
N THR A 48 -9.79 4.89 6.94
CA THR A 48 -10.07 6.25 7.44
C THR A 48 -9.25 6.54 8.69
N ARG A 49 -9.21 5.61 9.65
CA ARG A 49 -8.39 5.73 10.86
C ARG A 49 -6.90 5.81 10.54
N LEU A 50 -6.41 4.99 9.62
CA LEU A 50 -5.01 5.01 9.19
C LEU A 50 -4.63 6.37 8.61
N ILE A 51 -5.42 6.89 7.67
CA ILE A 51 -5.17 8.17 7.01
C ILE A 51 -5.13 9.32 8.02
N ILE A 52 -6.10 9.37 8.94
CA ILE A 52 -6.17 10.41 9.98
C ILE A 52 -4.99 10.28 10.95
N HIS A 53 -4.76 9.08 11.48
CA HIS A 53 -3.69 8.83 12.47
C HIS A 53 -2.30 9.13 11.91
N GLU A 54 -2.07 8.80 10.64
CA GLU A 54 -0.77 8.97 10.00
C GLU A 54 -0.63 10.31 9.26
N GLY A 55 -1.68 11.11 9.15
CA GLY A 55 -1.65 12.39 8.42
C GLY A 55 -1.32 12.20 6.93
N ILE A 56 -1.89 11.17 6.31
CA ILE A 56 -1.66 10.85 4.89
C ILE A 56 -2.58 11.73 4.03
N ASN A 57 -2.06 12.35 2.97
CA ASN A 57 -2.89 13.05 2.01
C ASN A 57 -3.68 12.05 1.15
N ASN A 58 -5.01 12.06 1.29
CA ASN A 58 -5.89 11.08 0.67
C ASN A 58 -6.00 11.19 -0.86
N ASN A 59 -5.69 12.36 -1.44
CA ASN A 59 -6.00 12.60 -2.86
C ASN A 59 -5.21 11.70 -3.83
N ASN A 60 -4.03 11.24 -3.42
CA ASN A 60 -3.12 10.48 -4.28
C ASN A 60 -2.79 9.09 -3.72
N VAL A 61 -3.57 8.59 -2.76
CA VAL A 61 -3.39 7.24 -2.20
C VAL A 61 -4.68 6.45 -2.25
N GLN A 62 -4.58 5.18 -2.61
CA GLN A 62 -5.70 4.25 -2.57
C GLN A 62 -5.27 2.93 -1.92
N PHE A 63 -6.20 2.31 -1.21
CA PHE A 63 -5.99 1.04 -0.52
C PHE A 63 -6.93 0.00 -1.09
N TYR A 64 -6.38 -1.16 -1.44
CA TYR A 64 -7.09 -2.25 -2.08
C TYR A 64 -6.85 -3.53 -1.30
N LYS A 65 -7.89 -4.36 -1.18
CA LYS A 65 -7.67 -5.78 -0.89
C LYS A 65 -6.97 -6.39 -2.10
N PHE A 66 -5.94 -7.18 -1.86
CA PHE A 66 -5.33 -7.99 -2.91
C PHE A 66 -6.24 -9.18 -3.19
N ASP A 67 -7.01 -9.09 -4.27
CA ASP A 67 -7.91 -10.11 -4.78
C ASP A 67 -7.44 -10.68 -6.12
N ASP A 68 -6.87 -9.83 -6.99
CA ASP A 68 -6.37 -10.20 -8.32
C ASP A 68 -5.22 -9.29 -8.79
N PHE A 69 -4.46 -9.77 -9.79
CA PHE A 69 -3.30 -9.12 -10.39
C PHE A 69 -3.63 -7.99 -11.35
N ILE A 70 -4.84 -7.96 -11.92
CA ILE A 70 -5.19 -6.98 -12.98
C ILE A 70 -4.92 -5.54 -12.51
N LYS A 71 -5.28 -5.19 -11.27
CA LYS A 71 -5.03 -3.85 -10.71
C LYS A 71 -3.56 -3.60 -10.35
N ILE A 72 -2.83 -4.65 -9.98
CA ILE A 72 -1.40 -4.55 -9.64
C ILE A 72 -0.54 -4.30 -10.89
N VAL A 73 -0.91 -4.85 -12.04
CA VAL A 73 -0.13 -4.70 -13.29
C VAL A 73 -0.31 -3.31 -13.92
N ALA A 74 -1.35 -2.57 -13.55
CA ALA A 74 -1.65 -1.24 -14.12
C ALA A 74 -0.73 -0.10 -13.61
N GLY A 75 0.20 -0.37 -12.68
CA GLY A 75 1.14 0.62 -12.16
C GLY A 75 2.44 0.69 -12.96
N ASP A 76 3.14 1.83 -12.88
CA ASP A 76 4.46 2.03 -13.49
C ASP A 76 5.57 1.27 -12.74
N LEU A 77 5.35 1.00 -11.44
CA LEU A 77 6.29 0.34 -10.55
C LEU A 77 5.52 -0.53 -9.54
N LEU A 78 5.96 -1.78 -9.37
CA LEU A 78 5.50 -2.66 -8.30
C LEU A 78 6.62 -2.83 -7.25
N ILE A 79 6.30 -2.55 -5.99
CA ILE A 79 7.18 -2.79 -4.85
C ILE A 79 6.55 -3.86 -3.97
N ILE A 80 7.26 -4.96 -3.71
CA ILE A 80 6.78 -6.03 -2.82
C ILE A 80 7.57 -5.94 -1.51
N THR A 81 6.88 -5.86 -0.37
CA THR A 81 7.50 -5.50 0.92
C THR A 81 7.62 -6.67 1.90
N ARG A 82 7.29 -7.90 1.46
CA ARG A 82 7.41 -9.12 2.27
C ARG A 82 7.92 -10.26 1.39
N GLU A 83 8.97 -10.95 1.85
CA GLU A 83 9.65 -12.00 1.07
C GLU A 83 8.71 -13.13 0.63
N GLU A 84 7.77 -13.52 1.49
CA GLU A 84 6.74 -14.52 1.17
C GLU A 84 5.90 -14.16 -0.07
N LEU A 85 5.82 -12.87 -0.41
CA LEU A 85 5.05 -12.36 -1.56
C LEU A 85 5.91 -12.26 -2.83
N PHE A 86 7.21 -12.54 -2.80
CA PHE A 86 8.08 -12.48 -3.98
C PHE A 86 7.74 -13.53 -5.04
N ILE A 87 6.91 -14.53 -4.71
CA ILE A 87 6.31 -15.43 -5.69
C ILE A 87 5.55 -14.69 -6.80
N TYR A 88 5.13 -13.44 -6.54
CA TYR A 88 4.42 -12.56 -7.45
C TYR A 88 5.31 -11.69 -8.33
N ALA A 89 6.64 -11.77 -8.18
CA ALA A 89 7.61 -11.03 -8.99
C ALA A 89 8.06 -11.78 -10.25
N LYS A 90 7.33 -12.84 -10.64
CA LYS A 90 7.68 -13.72 -11.77
C LYS A 90 7.14 -13.22 -13.10
#